data_AF-A0A534Z462-F1
#
_entry.id   AF-A0A534Z462-F1
#
_cell.length_a   1.000
_cell.length_b   1.000
_cell.length_c   1.000
_cell.angle_alpha   90.00
_cell.angle_beta   90.00
_cell.angle_gamma   90.00
#
_symmetry.space_group_name_H-M   'P 1'
#
loop_
_entity.id
_entity.type
_entity.pdbx_description
1 polymer ?
#
loop_
_entity_poly.entity_id
_entity_poly.type
_entity_poly.pdbx_seq_one_letter_code
_entity_poly.pdbx_strand_id
1 'polypeptide(L)'
;MKDRTDIDRDDAGEARTSQRTMRPAEPMPANSARTNPEVMEQSRPRTSESMGAVDPWPEMSIYIQRFDAIQGDFIEEPKAAVQKAETLVGEAVDKMTAALHEQIRRIHSEAGDDKDTERLRVAMRSYKSLIHYLGDHRAA
;
A
#
# COMPACT_ATOMS: atom_id res chain seq x y z
N MET A 1 -59.61 -8.00 -30.19
CA MET A 1 -59.78 -9.28 -30.91
C MET A 1 -58.67 -10.20 -30.43
N LYS A 2 -59.03 -11.30 -29.74
CA LYS A 2 -58.38 -12.64 -29.65
C LYS A 2 -56.85 -12.73 -29.81
N ASP A 3 -56.07 -13.56 -29.13
CA ASP A 3 -56.16 -14.57 -28.08
C ASP A 3 -54.78 -15.28 -28.15
N ARG A 4 -54.43 -16.07 -27.13
CA ARG A 4 -53.43 -17.18 -27.15
C ARG A 4 -51.93 -16.88 -27.15
N THR A 5 -51.38 -17.01 -25.94
CA THR A 5 -50.30 -17.96 -25.60
C THR A 5 -50.18 -19.14 -26.56
N ASP A 6 -48.96 -19.43 -26.99
CA ASP A 6 -48.53 -20.81 -27.23
C ASP A 6 -47.06 -20.96 -26.81
N ILE A 7 -46.90 -21.54 -25.63
CA ILE A 7 -45.70 -22.24 -25.19
C ILE A 7 -45.82 -23.60 -25.86
N ASP A 8 -44.91 -23.94 -26.75
CA ASP A 8 -44.69 -25.32 -27.10
C ASP A 8 -43.23 -25.70 -26.84
N ARG A 9 -43.13 -26.84 -26.17
CA ARG A 9 -42.00 -27.40 -25.46
C ARG A 9 -41.88 -28.82 -26.00
N ASP A 10 -40.65 -29.29 -26.05
CA ASP A 10 -40.23 -30.68 -26.22
C ASP A 10 -40.12 -31.18 -27.68
N ASP A 11 -38.88 -31.44 -28.09
CA ASP A 11 -38.58 -32.79 -28.58
C ASP A 11 -37.19 -33.22 -28.12
N ALA A 12 -37.13 -34.49 -27.75
CA ALA A 12 -36.10 -35.12 -26.95
C ALA A 12 -35.20 -36.01 -27.81
N GLY A 13 -33.95 -36.16 -27.35
CA GLY A 13 -33.22 -37.41 -27.47
C GLY A 13 -32.28 -37.56 -28.67
N GLU A 14 -30.97 -37.60 -28.37
CA GLU A 14 -30.23 -38.84 -28.65
C GLU A 14 -29.01 -38.92 -27.73
N ALA A 15 -29.09 -39.85 -26.79
CA ALA A 15 -27.95 -40.33 -26.03
C ALA A 15 -27.09 -41.21 -26.95
N ARG A 16 -25.79 -40.91 -27.06
CA ARG A 16 -24.80 -41.88 -27.52
C ARG A 16 -23.62 -41.92 -26.56
N THR A 17 -23.74 -42.88 -25.64
CA THR A 17 -22.63 -43.63 -25.05
C THR A 17 -21.55 -43.91 -26.10
N SER A 18 -20.30 -43.55 -25.81
CA SER A 18 -19.15 -44.21 -26.42
C SER A 18 -18.11 -44.46 -25.34
N GLN A 19 -17.86 -45.75 -25.17
CA GLN A 19 -17.08 -46.38 -24.15
C GLN A 19 -15.62 -45.92 -24.16
N ARG A 20 -15.11 -45.77 -22.94
CA ARG A 20 -13.70 -45.81 -22.60
C ARG A 20 -13.04 -47.06 -23.19
N THR A 21 -12.04 -46.87 -24.03
CA THR A 21 -11.02 -47.90 -24.30
C THR A 21 -9.66 -47.27 -24.03
N MET A 22 -9.05 -47.69 -22.93
CA MET A 22 -7.67 -47.34 -22.55
C MET A 22 -6.72 -47.89 -23.61
N ARG A 23 -5.76 -47.08 -24.08
CA ARG A 23 -4.59 -47.55 -24.84
C ARG A 23 -3.30 -47.02 -24.20
N PRO A 24 -2.21 -47.82 -24.18
CA PRO A 24 -1.11 -47.63 -23.23
C PRO A 24 -0.21 -46.46 -23.59
N ALA A 25 0.34 -45.80 -22.57
CA ALA A 25 1.37 -44.79 -22.69
C ALA A 25 2.73 -45.45 -23.00
N GLU A 26 3.38 -45.04 -24.08
CA GLU A 26 4.81 -45.26 -24.30
C GLU A 26 5.62 -44.00 -23.90
N PRO A 27 6.84 -44.19 -23.38
CA PRO A 27 7.52 -43.22 -22.54
C PRO A 27 8.16 -42.10 -23.34
N MET A 28 7.99 -40.86 -22.87
CA MET A 28 8.77 -39.72 -23.35
C MET A 28 10.26 -39.93 -22.98
N PRO A 29 11.21 -39.57 -23.86
CA PRO A 29 12.62 -39.61 -23.50
C PRO A 29 12.89 -38.62 -22.37
N ALA A 30 13.43 -39.13 -21.27
CA ALA A 30 14.04 -38.33 -20.22
C ALA A 30 15.23 -37.57 -20.82
N ASN A 31 15.02 -36.30 -21.16
CA ASN A 31 16.14 -35.38 -21.35
C ASN A 31 16.26 -34.52 -20.09
N SER A 32 17.36 -34.78 -19.41
CA SER A 32 17.81 -34.22 -18.16
C SER A 32 17.65 -32.70 -18.08
N ALA A 33 17.19 -32.26 -16.90
CA ALA A 33 17.62 -31.04 -16.23
C ALA A 33 18.04 -29.88 -17.15
N ARG A 34 17.07 -29.11 -17.63
CA ARG A 34 17.24 -27.65 -17.62
C ARG A 34 16.61 -27.13 -16.35
N THR A 35 17.39 -27.19 -15.27
CA THR A 35 17.23 -26.23 -14.18
C THR A 35 17.41 -24.85 -14.80
N ASN A 36 16.31 -24.17 -15.11
CA ASN A 36 16.36 -22.73 -15.30
C ASN A 36 16.22 -22.12 -13.89
N PRO A 37 17.28 -21.61 -13.24
CA PRO A 37 17.14 -20.95 -11.95
C PRO A 37 16.50 -19.56 -12.11
N GLU A 38 16.29 -19.09 -13.34
CA GLU A 38 16.12 -17.66 -13.64
C GLU A 38 14.68 -17.13 -13.58
N VAL A 39 13.75 -17.88 -12.99
CA VAL A 39 12.37 -17.38 -12.76
C VAL A 39 12.00 -17.19 -11.29
N MET A 40 12.89 -17.51 -10.36
CA MET A 40 12.65 -17.30 -8.92
C MET A 40 13.53 -16.21 -8.28
N GLU A 41 14.28 -15.43 -9.07
CA GLU A 41 15.18 -14.40 -8.55
C GLU A 41 14.79 -12.96 -8.94
N GLN A 42 13.50 -12.65 -9.06
CA GLN A 42 13.03 -11.26 -9.22
C GLN A 42 11.91 -10.85 -8.26
N SER A 43 11.81 -11.52 -7.11
CA SER A 43 11.11 -11.01 -5.92
C SER A 43 12.10 -10.70 -4.80
N ARG A 44 13.26 -10.13 -5.13
CA ARG A 44 13.94 -9.28 -4.17
C ARG A 44 13.10 -8.00 -4.08
N PRO A 45 12.72 -7.50 -2.89
CA PRO A 45 12.25 -6.13 -2.82
C PRO A 45 13.39 -5.32 -3.42
N ARG A 46 13.14 -4.70 -4.58
CA ARG A 46 14.02 -3.63 -5.06
C ARG A 46 14.03 -2.69 -3.87
N THR A 47 15.16 -2.62 -3.17
CA THR A 47 15.46 -1.52 -2.25
C THR A 47 14.97 -0.31 -2.98
N SER A 48 13.92 0.29 -2.42
CA SER A 48 13.34 1.51 -2.93
C SER A 48 14.52 2.39 -3.28
N GLU A 49 14.75 2.61 -4.57
CA GLU A 49 15.47 3.80 -4.98
C GLU A 49 14.72 4.89 -4.24
N SER A 50 15.36 5.38 -3.18
CA SER A 50 14.88 6.49 -2.39
C SER A 50 14.90 7.66 -3.35
N MET A 51 13.84 7.77 -4.16
CA MET A 51 13.51 8.97 -4.91
C MET A 51 13.31 10.02 -3.84
N GLY A 52 14.42 10.68 -3.48
CA GLY A 52 14.54 11.68 -2.43
C GLY A 52 13.42 11.58 -1.41
N ALA A 53 13.49 10.62 -0.48
CA ALA A 53 12.63 10.62 0.68
C ALA A 53 13.00 11.85 1.51
N VAL A 54 12.47 13.01 1.09
CA VAL A 54 12.43 14.22 1.89
C VAL A 54 11.69 13.81 3.14
N ASP A 55 12.34 13.92 4.29
CA ASP A 55 11.68 13.67 5.56
C ASP A 55 10.44 14.58 5.60
N PRO A 56 9.22 14.01 5.55
CA PRO A 56 8.01 14.80 5.56
C PRO A 56 7.69 15.34 6.96
N TRP A 57 8.48 14.97 7.99
CA TRP A 57 8.34 15.56 9.31
C TRP A 57 8.97 16.95 9.37
N PRO A 58 8.32 17.90 10.05
CA PRO A 58 8.95 19.16 10.40
C PRO A 58 10.15 18.90 11.32
N GLU A 59 11.09 19.84 11.38
CA GLU A 59 12.28 19.81 12.26
C GLU A 59 11.90 19.56 13.73
N MET A 60 11.85 18.29 14.13
CA MET A 60 11.41 17.85 15.46
C MET A 60 12.41 18.26 16.55
N SER A 61 13.67 18.48 16.14
CA SER A 61 14.79 18.97 16.94
C SER A 61 14.46 20.22 17.77
N ILE A 62 13.64 21.14 17.23
CA ILE A 62 13.26 22.36 17.95
C ILE A 62 12.36 22.08 19.16
N TYR A 63 11.49 21.08 19.08
CA TYR A 63 10.62 20.71 20.20
C TYR A 63 11.36 19.90 21.24
N ILE A 64 12.30 19.05 20.81
CA ILE A 64 13.18 18.32 21.74
C ILE A 64 13.96 19.32 22.59
N GLN A 65 14.57 20.32 21.96
CA GLN A 65 15.29 21.39 22.68
C GLN A 65 14.38 22.16 23.65
N ARG A 66 13.14 22.48 23.24
CA ARG A 66 12.17 23.14 24.13
C ARG A 66 11.73 22.26 25.28
N PHE A 67 11.65 20.95 25.06
CA PHE A 67 11.29 19.99 26.09
C PHE A 67 12.39 19.87 27.15
N ASP A 68 13.66 19.87 26.75
CA ASP A 68 14.80 19.85 27.69
C ASP A 68 14.75 21.02 28.69
N ALA A 69 14.33 22.21 28.23
CA ALA A 69 14.13 23.36 29.12
C ALA A 69 12.98 23.13 30.13
N ILE A 70 11.88 22.54 29.68
CA ILE A 70 10.73 22.20 30.54
C ILE A 70 11.10 21.14 31.58
N GLN A 71 11.96 20.18 31.23
CA GLN A 71 12.46 19.19 32.19
C GLN A 71 13.26 19.84 33.32
N GLY A 72 13.99 20.92 33.06
CA GLY A 72 14.66 21.70 34.09
C GLY A 72 13.69 22.29 35.12
N ASP A 73 12.56 22.83 34.65
CA ASP A 73 11.52 23.43 35.50
C ASP A 73 10.79 22.41 36.39
N PHE A 74 10.84 21.11 36.05
CA PHE A 74 10.08 20.07 36.77
C PHE A 74 10.48 19.94 38.24
N ILE A 75 11.74 20.25 38.57
CA ILE A 75 12.27 20.16 39.94
C ILE A 75 11.57 21.18 40.85
N GLU A 76 11.31 22.38 40.33
CA GLU A 76 10.72 23.49 41.10
C GLU A 76 9.20 23.51 41.00
N GLU A 77 8.66 23.30 39.79
CA GLU A 77 7.23 23.45 39.49
C GLU A 77 6.68 22.25 38.70
N PRO A 78 6.54 21.06 39.31
CA PRO A 78 6.23 19.82 38.60
C PRO A 78 4.89 19.88 37.84
N LYS A 79 3.86 20.52 38.42
CA LYS A 79 2.55 20.66 37.76
C LYS A 79 2.62 21.59 36.55
N ALA A 80 3.33 22.71 36.67
CA ALA A 80 3.47 23.67 35.58
C ALA A 80 4.32 23.08 34.44
N ALA A 81 5.41 22.37 34.76
CA ALA A 81 6.25 21.68 33.78
C ALA A 81 5.45 20.66 32.96
N VAL A 82 4.58 19.85 33.59
CA VAL A 82 3.70 18.92 32.86
C VAL A 82 2.74 19.66 31.92
N GLN A 83 2.10 20.74 32.38
CA GLN A 83 1.20 21.54 31.52
C GLN A 83 1.93 22.16 30.32
N LYS A 84 3.17 22.65 30.54
CA LYS A 84 4.03 23.16 29.45
C LYS A 84 4.38 22.05 28.46
N ALA A 85 4.71 20.86 28.96
CA ALA A 85 5.01 19.70 28.12
C ALA A 85 3.80 19.27 27.28
N GLU A 86 2.60 19.20 27.87
CA GLU A 86 1.35 18.88 27.16
C GLU A 86 1.09 19.88 26.03
N THR A 87 1.27 21.17 26.30
CA THR A 87 1.12 22.25 25.30
C THR A 87 2.13 22.08 24.16
N LEU A 88 3.39 21.83 24.50
CA LEU A 88 4.48 21.65 23.53
C LEU A 88 4.23 20.44 22.62
N VAL A 89 3.76 19.33 23.17
CA VAL A 89 3.41 18.14 22.40
C VAL A 89 2.21 18.42 21.48
N GLY A 90 1.21 19.15 21.95
CA GLY A 90 0.10 19.61 21.11
C GLY A 90 0.58 20.41 19.90
N GLU A 91 1.47 21.40 20.11
CA GLU A 91 2.06 22.18 19.03
C GLU A 91 2.86 21.32 18.03
N ALA A 92 3.59 20.31 18.52
CA ALA A 92 4.32 19.38 17.67
C ALA A 92 3.37 18.56 16.79
N VAL A 93 2.34 17.96 17.39
CA VAL A 93 1.32 17.17 16.68
C VAL A 93 0.60 17.99 15.62
N ASP A 94 0.27 19.25 15.91
CA ASP A 94 -0.38 20.14 14.94
C ASP A 94 0.52 20.42 13.74
N LYS A 95 1.81 20.70 13.96
CA LYS A 95 2.77 20.93 12.86
C LYS A 95 3.04 19.67 12.05
N MET A 96 3.16 18.53 12.72
CA MET A 96 3.26 17.20 12.11
C MET A 96 2.07 16.93 11.19
N THR A 97 0.85 17.15 11.69
CA THR A 97 -0.39 16.98 10.91
C THR A 97 -0.46 17.92 9.72
N ALA A 98 -0.08 19.18 9.90
CA ALA A 98 -0.04 20.17 8.81
C ALA A 98 0.94 19.76 7.70
N ALA A 99 2.14 19.29 8.06
CA ALA A 99 3.14 18.83 7.11
C ALA A 99 2.64 17.60 6.31
N LEU A 100 1.98 16.65 6.98
CA LEU A 100 1.38 15.48 6.33
C LEU A 100 0.28 15.86 5.34
N HIS A 101 -0.61 16.78 5.71
CA HIS A 101 -1.62 17.29 4.80
C HIS A 101 -1.01 17.94 3.56
N GLU A 102 0.11 18.65 3.72
CA GLU A 102 0.80 19.26 2.58
C GLU A 102 1.41 18.21 1.65
N GLN A 103 2.02 17.14 2.18
CA GLN A 103 2.49 16.02 1.35
C GLN A 103 1.34 15.35 0.58
N ILE A 104 0.20 15.13 1.23
CA ILE A 104 -0.98 14.55 0.58
C ILE A 104 -1.46 15.45 -0.57
N ARG A 105 -1.52 16.76 -0.35
CA ARG A 105 -1.87 17.73 -1.39
C ARG A 105 -0.88 17.72 -2.54
N ARG A 106 0.41 17.62 -2.26
CA ARG A 106 1.46 17.55 -3.28
C ARG A 106 1.30 16.29 -4.13
N ILE A 107 1.13 15.11 -3.53
CA ILE A 107 0.91 13.85 -4.27
C ILE A 107 -0.35 13.97 -5.15
N HIS A 108 -1.43 14.53 -4.60
CA HIS A 108 -2.66 14.75 -5.36
C HIS A 108 -2.44 15.70 -6.55
N SER A 109 -1.71 16.79 -6.33
CA SER A 109 -1.43 17.78 -7.37
C SER A 109 -0.54 17.22 -8.49
N GLU A 110 0.43 16.37 -8.14
CA GLU A 110 1.31 15.68 -9.09
C GLU A 110 0.57 14.64 -9.94
N ALA A 111 -0.48 14.01 -9.39
CA ALA A 111 -1.30 13.03 -10.09
C ALA A 111 -2.03 13.64 -11.32
N GLY A 112 -2.44 14.90 -11.24
CA GLY A 112 -3.13 15.59 -12.33
C GLY A 112 -4.56 15.06 -12.57
N ASP A 113 -5.06 15.21 -13.80
CA ASP A 113 -6.40 14.77 -14.23
C ASP A 113 -6.47 13.24 -14.46
N ASP A 114 -7.66 12.66 -14.36
CA ASP A 114 -7.92 11.19 -14.35
C ASP A 114 -7.52 10.44 -15.63
N LYS A 115 -7.06 11.15 -16.66
CA LYS A 115 -6.71 10.60 -17.98
C LYS A 115 -5.27 10.08 -18.06
N ASP A 116 -4.38 10.52 -17.18
CA ASP A 116 -2.98 10.09 -17.17
C ASP A 116 -2.80 8.92 -16.18
N THR A 117 -3.09 7.72 -16.65
CA THR A 117 -3.02 6.48 -15.85
C THR A 117 -1.62 6.20 -15.30
N GLU A 118 -0.56 6.69 -15.96
CA GLU A 118 0.81 6.55 -15.47
C GLU A 118 1.07 7.47 -14.29
N ARG A 119 0.60 8.72 -14.32
CA ARG A 119 0.67 9.62 -13.16
C ARG A 119 -0.13 9.09 -11.97
N LEU A 120 -1.33 8.56 -12.21
CA LEU A 120 -2.11 7.92 -11.16
C LEU A 120 -1.35 6.73 -10.52
N ARG A 121 -0.65 5.94 -11.34
CA ARG A 121 0.17 4.83 -10.88
C ARG A 121 1.34 5.29 -10.00
N VAL A 122 1.97 6.42 -10.37
CA VAL A 122 3.03 7.04 -9.55
C VAL A 122 2.46 7.58 -8.24
N ALA A 123 1.34 8.31 -8.27
CA ALA A 123 0.68 8.83 -7.08
C ALA A 123 0.30 7.73 -6.09
N MET A 124 -0.22 6.58 -6.57
CA MET A 124 -0.50 5.42 -5.73
C MET A 124 0.74 4.83 -5.06
N ARG A 125 1.89 4.83 -5.74
CA ARG A 125 3.17 4.42 -5.14
C ARG A 125 3.64 5.41 -4.08
N SER A 126 3.43 6.71 -4.31
CA SER A 126 3.76 7.76 -3.33
C SER A 126 2.89 7.65 -2.07
N TYR A 127 1.58 7.42 -2.21
CA TYR A 127 0.70 7.16 -1.06
C TYR A 127 1.10 5.90 -0.28
N LYS A 128 1.43 4.82 -0.98
CA LYS A 128 1.94 3.60 -0.32
C LYS A 128 3.21 3.89 0.48
N SER A 129 4.15 4.63 -0.10
CA SER A 129 5.40 5.00 0.56
C SER A 129 5.16 5.89 1.78
N LEU A 130 4.22 6.84 1.70
CA LEU A 130 3.80 7.67 2.83
C LEU A 130 3.25 6.84 3.99
N ILE A 131 2.43 5.81 3.71
CA ILE A 131 1.89 4.91 4.75
C ILE A 131 3.00 4.08 5.40
N HIS A 132 3.93 3.54 4.61
CA HIS A 132 5.08 2.81 5.15
C HIS A 132 5.93 3.71 6.05
N TYR A 133 6.21 4.92 5.59
CA TYR A 133 6.94 5.92 6.36
C TYR A 133 6.31 6.22 7.72
N LEU A 134 4.98 6.42 7.75
CA LEU A 134 4.23 6.62 9.00
C LEU A 134 4.30 5.42 9.95
N GLY A 135 4.38 4.19 9.40
CA GLY A 135 4.52 2.97 10.18
C GLY A 135 5.91 2.80 10.77
N ASP A 136 6.95 3.05 9.96
CA ASP A 136 8.36 2.89 10.35
C ASP A 136 8.77 3.92 11.42
N HIS A 137 8.26 5.15 11.33
CA HIS A 137 8.56 6.21 12.30
C HIS A 137 7.91 5.98 13.67
N ARG A 138 6.90 5.10 13.78
CA ARG A 138 6.28 4.74 15.08
C ARG A 138 7.12 3.71 15.86
N ALA A 139 8.13 3.14 15.23
CA ALA A 139 8.96 2.06 15.78
C ALA A 139 10.37 2.52 16.20
N ALA A 140 10.70 3.79 15.96
CA ALA A 140 11.95 4.44 16.39
C ALA A 140 11.70 5.29 17.64
#